data_AF-A0AB94ITK4-F1
#
_entry.id   AF-A0AB94ITK4-F1
#
_cell.length_a   1.000
_cell.length_b   1.000
_cell.length_c   1.000
_cell.angle_alpha   90.00
_cell.angle_beta   90.00
_cell.angle_gamma   90.00
#
_symmetry.space_group_name_H-M   'P 1'
#
loop_
_entity.id
_entity.type
_entity.pdbx_description
1 polymer ?
#
loop_
_entity_poly.entity_id
_entity_poly.type
_entity_poly.pdbx_seq_one_letter_code
_entity_poly.pdbx_strand_id
1 'polypeptide(L)'
;MSHDPFKKDHHLCTKMDEYHVEIPDFPMKSSRWERFINLLASPAKDPVDPFISTTGGVMLLKVAPIIGAAAIALIQALIFL
;
A
#
# COMPACT_ATOMS: atom_id res chain seq x y z
N MET A 1 7.40 9.65 -19.81
CA MET A 1 8.87 9.70 -19.67
C MET A 1 9.41 8.29 -19.83
N SER A 2 10.03 7.98 -20.97
CA SER A 2 10.71 6.69 -21.21
C SER A 2 12.02 7.00 -21.91
N HIS A 3 12.97 7.55 -21.17
CA HIS A 3 14.35 7.56 -21.60
C HIS A 3 14.97 6.32 -20.97
N ASP A 4 15.13 5.28 -21.76
CA ASP A 4 15.90 4.11 -21.37
C ASP A 4 17.35 4.58 -21.15
N PRO A 5 17.86 4.56 -19.90
CA PRO A 5 19.18 5.09 -19.58
C PRO A 5 20.30 4.25 -20.21
N PHE A 6 20.02 3.03 -20.68
CA PHE A 6 21.03 2.09 -21.19
C PHE A 6 21.14 2.09 -22.71
N LYS A 7 20.30 2.87 -23.41
CA LYS A 7 20.22 2.90 -24.88
C LYS A 7 21.52 3.31 -25.58
N LYS A 8 22.46 3.94 -24.86
CA LYS A 8 23.76 4.39 -25.38
C LYS A 8 24.87 3.34 -25.22
N ASP A 9 24.66 2.32 -24.37
CA ASP A 9 25.69 1.34 -24.01
C ASP A 9 25.45 0.01 -24.72
N HIS A 10 26.02 -0.10 -25.93
CA HIS A 10 25.78 -1.24 -26.81
C HIS A 10 26.24 -2.58 -26.20
N HIS A 11 27.38 -2.56 -25.50
CA HIS A 11 27.92 -3.73 -24.82
C HIS A 11 26.99 -4.25 -23.71
N LEU A 12 26.33 -3.34 -22.97
CA LEU A 12 25.42 -3.69 -21.91
C LEU A 12 24.13 -4.30 -22.47
N CYS A 13 23.56 -3.71 -23.53
CA CYS A 13 22.41 -4.28 -24.22
C CYS A 13 22.69 -5.69 -24.73
N THR A 14 23.83 -5.93 -25.38
CA THR A 14 24.20 -7.27 -25.88
C THR A 14 24.29 -8.30 -24.75
N LYS A 15 24.80 -7.91 -23.58
CA LYS A 15 24.88 -8.80 -22.40
C LYS A 15 23.54 -9.04 -21.71
N MET A 16 22.62 -8.08 -21.78
CA MET A 16 21.26 -8.25 -21.27
C MET A 16 20.42 -9.16 -22.18
N ASP A 17 20.60 -9.06 -23.49
CA ASP A 17 19.91 -9.89 -24.48
C ASP A 17 20.43 -11.35 -24.52
N GLU A 18 21.65 -11.59 -24.03
CA GLU A 18 22.26 -12.93 -23.93
C GLU A 18 21.50 -13.85 -22.96
N TYR A 19 20.85 -13.28 -21.93
CA TYR A 19 20.10 -14.03 -20.93
C TYR A 19 18.60 -13.87 -21.14
N HIS A 20 17.99 -14.83 -21.83
CA HIS A 20 16.53 -14.90 -21.94
C HIS A 20 15.97 -15.46 -20.63
N VAL A 21 15.49 -14.58 -19.76
CA VAL A 21 14.78 -14.98 -18.55
C VAL A 21 13.33 -15.19 -18.91
N GLU A 22 12.81 -16.39 -18.63
CA GLU A 22 11.36 -16.62 -18.69
C GLU A 22 10.70 -15.74 -17.64
N ILE A 23 10.02 -14.69 -18.09
CA ILE A 23 9.25 -13.81 -17.21
C ILE A 23 7.88 -14.47 -17.04
N PRO A 24 7.51 -14.89 -15.82
CA PRO A 24 6.16 -15.38 -15.56
C PRO A 24 5.12 -14.33 -15.91
N ASP A 25 3.95 -14.76 -16.38
CA ASP A 25 2.83 -13.85 -16.59
C ASP A 25 2.31 -13.35 -15.24
N PHE A 26 2.74 -12.15 -14.84
CA PHE A 26 2.22 -11.49 -13.65
C PHE A 26 1.07 -10.56 -14.05
N PRO A 27 -0.05 -10.54 -13.29
CA PRO A 27 -1.09 -9.54 -13.50
C PRO A 27 -0.51 -8.14 -13.26
N MET A 28 -0.24 -7.41 -14.36
CA MET A 28 0.46 -6.12 -14.35
C MET A 28 -0.36 -5.00 -13.69
N LYS A 29 -1.66 -5.22 -13.47
CA LYS A 29 -2.56 -4.32 -12.74
C LYS A 29 -3.09 -5.01 -11.49
N SER A 30 -2.42 -4.78 -10.37
CA SER A 30 -3.04 -5.02 -9.06
C SER A 30 -4.27 -4.13 -8.93
N SER A 31 -5.40 -4.70 -8.56
CA SER A 31 -6.60 -3.93 -8.20
C SER A 31 -6.30 -2.95 -7.06
N ARG A 32 -7.10 -1.89 -6.93
CA ARG A 32 -6.96 -0.95 -5.79
C ARG A 32 -7.04 -1.67 -4.44
N TRP A 33 -7.85 -2.74 -4.38
CA TRP A 33 -7.99 -3.58 -3.20
C TRP A 33 -6.76 -4.45 -2.95
N GLU A 34 -6.21 -5.12 -3.97
CA GLU A 34 -4.95 -5.88 -3.82
C GLU A 34 -3.78 -4.99 -3.43
N ARG A 35 -3.72 -3.74 -3.90
CA ARG A 35 -2.70 -2.78 -3.44
C ARG A 35 -2.83 -2.48 -1.96
N PHE A 36 -4.06 -2.30 -1.48
CA PHE A 36 -4.32 -2.06 -0.07
C PHE A 36 -3.94 -3.28 0.78
N ILE A 37 -4.35 -4.47 0.37
CA ILE A 37 -3.99 -5.71 1.07
C ILE A 37 -2.48 -5.96 1.03
N ASN A 38 -1.83 -5.79 -0.12
CA ASN A 38 -0.38 -5.90 -0.21
C ASN A 38 0.35 -4.85 0.64
N LEU A 39 -0.19 -3.65 0.79
CA LEU A 39 0.39 -2.65 1.69
C LEU A 39 0.33 -3.11 3.15
N LEU A 40 -0.78 -3.73 3.57
CA LEU A 40 -0.96 -4.24 4.94
C LEU A 40 -0.19 -5.54 5.21
N ALA A 41 -0.12 -6.42 4.22
CA ALA A 41 0.56 -7.71 4.31
C ALA A 41 2.05 -7.64 3.93
N SER A 42 2.52 -6.46 3.49
CA SER A 42 3.91 -6.23 3.16
C SER A 42 4.78 -6.48 4.41
N PRO A 43 5.89 -7.22 4.28
CA PRO A 43 6.89 -7.34 5.36
C PRO A 43 7.60 -6.01 5.69
N ALA A 44 7.24 -4.91 5.01
CA ALA A 44 7.77 -3.58 5.24
C ALA A 44 7.28 -2.98 6.57
N LYS A 45 7.86 -1.82 6.91
CA LYS A 45 7.57 -1.08 8.14
C LYS A 45 6.07 -0.87 8.31
N ASP A 46 5.55 -1.29 9.47
CA ASP A 46 4.12 -1.21 9.80
C ASP A 46 3.66 0.25 9.68
N PRO A 47 2.65 0.57 8.82
CA PRO A 47 2.15 1.93 8.69
C PRO A 47 1.52 2.46 9.98
N VAL A 48 1.20 1.58 10.93
CA VAL A 48 0.61 1.91 12.22
C VAL A 48 1.69 2.16 13.30
N ASP A 49 2.96 1.77 13.07
CA ASP A 49 4.11 2.02 13.96
C ASP A 49 4.14 3.42 14.57
N PRO A 50 3.93 4.53 13.82
CA PRO A 50 4.03 5.87 14.37
C PRO A 50 2.96 6.16 15.45
N PHE A 51 1.79 5.53 15.32
CA PHE A 51 0.69 5.70 16.26
C PHE A 51 0.91 4.91 17.55
N ILE A 52 1.61 3.78 17.50
CA ILE A 52 1.95 2.99 18.69
C ILE A 52 3.18 3.52 19.41
N SER A 53 4.05 4.25 18.70
CA SER A 53 5.32 4.77 19.22
C SER A 53 5.17 5.99 20.15
N THR A 54 4.00 6.63 20.20
CA THR A 54 3.75 7.83 21.02
C THR A 54 2.53 7.66 21.91
N THR A 55 2.59 8.18 23.14
CA THR A 55 1.46 8.13 24.09
C THR A 55 0.19 8.75 23.49
N GLY A 56 0.34 9.83 22.73
CA GLY A 56 -0.77 10.48 22.02
C GLY A 56 -1.40 9.59 20.94
N GLY A 57 -0.58 8.91 20.14
CA GLY A 57 -1.07 7.99 19.12
C GLY A 57 -1.81 6.78 19.71
N VAL A 58 -1.32 6.22 20.82
CA VAL A 58 -1.99 5.11 21.53
C VAL A 58 -3.33 5.56 22.10
N MET A 59 -3.41 6.78 22.64
CA MET A 59 -4.67 7.35 23.12
C MET A 59 -5.65 7.56 21.96
N LEU A 60 -5.19 8.06 20.82
CA LEU A 60 -5.98 8.23 19.61
C LEU A 60 -6.52 6.88 19.10
N LEU A 61 -5.69 5.83 19.08
CA LEU A 61 -6.08 4.48 18.67
C LEU A 61 -7.20 3.91 19.55
N LYS A 62 -7.23 4.26 20.84
CA LYS A 62 -8.28 3.84 21.78
C LYS A 62 -9.56 4.66 21.66
N VAL A 63 -9.46 5.96 21.42
CA VAL A 63 -10.61 6.88 21.45
C VAL A 63 -11.30 6.97 20.09
N ALA A 64 -10.56 6.85 18.98
CA ALA A 64 -11.13 6.93 17.63
C ALA A 64 -12.27 5.92 17.37
N PRO A 65 -12.20 4.64 17.80
CA PRO A 65 -13.30 3.70 17.63
C PRO A 65 -14.55 4.11 18.42
N ILE A 66 -14.38 4.68 19.62
CA ILE A 66 -15.49 5.12 20.47
C ILE A 66 -16.23 6.29 19.82
N ILE A 67 -15.48 7.28 19.34
CA ILE A 67 -16.05 8.42 18.60
C ILE A 67 -16.74 7.93 17.32
N GLY A 68 -16.10 7.00 16.59
CA GLY A 68 -16.68 6.39 15.39
C GLY A 68 -18.01 5.69 15.67
N ALA A 69 -18.08 4.89 16.74
CA ALA A 69 -19.32 4.21 17.14
C ALA A 69 -20.42 5.20 17.52
N ALA A 70 -20.08 6.26 18.27
CA ALA A 70 -21.04 7.30 18.63
C ALA A 70 -21.58 8.05 17.39
N ALA A 71 -20.70 8.37 16.43
CA ALA A 71 -21.10 9.01 15.18
C ALA A 71 -22.03 8.11 14.35
N ILE A 72 -21.71 6.81 14.24
CA ILE A 72 -22.57 5.84 13.55
C ILE A 72 -23.93 5.73 14.23
N ALA A 73 -23.96 5.66 15.57
CA ALA A 73 -25.22 5.60 16.32
C ALA A 73 -26.09 6.85 16.10
N LEU A 74 -25.49 8.05 16.05
CA LEU A 74 -26.20 9.28 15.73
C LEU A 74 -26.74 9.30 14.30
N ILE A 75 -25.95 8.85 13.32
CA ILE A 75 -26.40 8.72 11.94
C ILE A 75 -27.57 7.74 11.85
N GLN A 76 -27.48 6.61 12.55
CA GLN A 76 -28.55 5.62 12.59
C GLN A 76 -29.82 6.18 13.23
N ALA A 77 -29.70 6.92 14.33
CA ALA A 77 -30.84 7.62 14.92
C ALA A 77 -31.46 8.62 13.93
N LEU A 78 -30.67 9.40 13.19
CA LEU A 78 -31.20 10.36 12.21
C LEU A 78 -31.88 9.71 10.99
N ILE A 79 -31.48 8.49 10.61
CA ILE A 79 -32.05 7.80 9.45
C ILE A 79 -33.31 7.01 9.83
N PHE A 80 -33.36 6.45 11.05
CA PHE A 80 -34.42 5.53 11.47
C PHE A 80 -35.43 6.14 12.46
N LEU A 81 -35.22 7.36 12.94
CA LEU A 81 -36.18 8.13 13.75
C LEU A 81 -37.09 9.00 12.87
#